data_AF-A0A7S2YQY8-F1
#
_entry.id   AF-A0A7S2YQY8-F1
#
_cell.length_a   1.000
_cell.length_b   1.000
_cell.length_c   1.000
_cell.angle_alpha   90.00
_cell.angle_beta   90.00
_cell.angle_gamma   90.00
#
_symmetry.space_group_name_H-M   'P 1'
#
loop_
_entity.id
_entity.type
_entity.pdbx_description
1 polymer ?
#
loop_
_entity_poly.entity_id
_entity_poly.type
_entity_poly.pdbx_seq_one_letter_code
_entity_poly.pdbx_strand_id
1 'polypeptide(L)'
;MVPSSLEPPVEFLCPITTEIMRDPLMTRNGLSFERKAILQWISNHNNTCPMTREPLTPSGLVTNAALKGRIQAWLQENGQEAEMSDDGDSIPFTTKQKNLDGVFATFTASSAQTLLRQASHHRRRVKTRESRNCRRQN
;
A
#
# COMPACT_ATOMS: atom_id res chain seq x y z
N MET A 1 14.62 -0.42 39.65
CA MET A 1 15.15 -1.24 38.54
C MET A 1 14.15 -1.12 37.40
N VAL A 2 14.48 -0.34 36.37
CA VAL A 2 13.64 -0.16 35.18
C VAL A 2 14.09 -1.22 34.18
N PRO A 3 13.22 -2.10 33.65
CA PRO A 3 13.64 -3.04 32.64
C PRO A 3 13.86 -2.27 31.33
N SER A 4 15.12 -2.00 31.01
CA SER A 4 15.57 -1.36 29.76
C SER A 4 15.60 -2.35 28.60
N SER A 5 14.69 -3.32 28.57
CA SER A 5 14.58 -4.30 27.49
C SER A 5 13.11 -4.34 27.07
N LEU A 6 12.79 -3.58 26.03
CA LEU A 6 11.52 -3.70 25.31
C LEU A 6 11.61 -5.01 24.52
N GLU A 7 11.34 -6.12 25.20
CA GLU A 7 11.33 -7.43 24.57
C GLU A 7 10.16 -7.51 23.58
N PRO A 8 10.40 -7.93 22.32
CA PRO A 8 9.33 -8.09 21.36
C PRO A 8 8.35 -9.18 21.83
N PRO A 9 7.04 -8.99 21.61
CA PRO A 9 6.06 -10.06 21.76
C PRO A 9 6.50 -11.32 21.01
N VAL A 10 6.30 -12.49 21.65
CA VAL A 10 6.71 -13.79 21.10
C VAL A 10 6.10 -14.09 19.72
N GLU A 11 4.95 -13.50 19.41
CA GLU A 11 4.30 -13.61 18.10
C GLU A 11 5.04 -12.89 16.95
N PHE A 12 5.96 -11.97 17.27
CA PHE A 12 6.81 -11.30 16.30
C PHE A 12 8.11 -12.05 16.04
N LEU A 13 8.44 -13.00 16.90
CA LEU A 13 9.64 -13.81 16.81
C LEU A 13 9.43 -15.03 15.93
N CYS A 14 10.43 -15.32 15.10
CA CYS A 14 10.47 -16.54 14.31
C CYS A 14 10.77 -17.74 15.21
N PRO A 15 9.98 -18.83 15.18
CA PRO A 15 10.26 -20.02 15.99
C PRO A 15 11.58 -20.74 15.64
N ILE A 16 12.17 -20.46 14.47
CA ILE A 16 13.43 -21.07 14.01
C ILE A 16 14.63 -20.20 14.41
N THR A 17 14.60 -18.91 14.07
CA THR A 17 15.75 -18.01 14.29
C THR A 17 15.70 -17.29 15.63
N THR A 18 14.55 -17.31 16.33
CA THR A 18 14.29 -16.58 17.58
C THR A 18 14.49 -15.06 17.47
N GLU A 19 14.47 -14.54 16.24
CA GLU A 19 14.61 -13.12 15.92
C GLU A 19 13.30 -12.55 15.38
N ILE A 20 13.17 -11.23 15.40
CA ILE A 20 12.00 -10.52 14.86
C ILE A 20 11.89 -10.80 13.35
N MET A 21 10.71 -11.26 12.93
CA MET A 21 10.43 -11.56 11.52
C MET A 21 10.37 -10.27 10.69
N ARG A 22 11.13 -10.21 9.60
CA ARG A 22 11.02 -9.14 8.59
C ARG A 22 9.97 -9.47 7.53
N ASP A 23 9.91 -10.73 7.13
CA ASP A 23 8.93 -11.21 6.16
C ASP A 23 8.21 -12.45 6.68
N PRO A 24 7.16 -12.26 7.51
CA PRO A 24 6.44 -13.37 8.10
C PRO A 24 5.64 -14.13 7.04
N LEU A 25 5.96 -15.41 6.88
CA LEU A 25 5.21 -16.39 6.10
C LEU A 25 4.40 -17.28 7.04
N MET A 26 3.10 -17.35 6.78
CA MET A 26 2.16 -18.18 7.52
C MET A 26 1.95 -19.53 6.83
N THR A 27 2.00 -20.59 7.62
CA THR A 27 1.61 -21.94 7.19
C THR A 27 0.10 -22.14 7.32
N ARG A 28 -0.43 -23.20 6.72
CA ARG A 28 -1.84 -23.60 6.90
C ARG A 28 -2.22 -23.83 8.36
N ASN A 29 -1.25 -24.17 9.20
CA ASN A 29 -1.43 -24.40 10.63
C ASN A 29 -1.51 -23.10 11.45
N GLY A 30 -1.41 -21.92 10.82
CA GLY A 30 -1.45 -20.63 11.50
C GLY A 30 -0.14 -20.23 12.18
N LEU A 31 0.95 -20.96 11.92
CA LEU A 31 2.28 -20.61 12.42
C LEU A 31 2.96 -19.64 11.45
N SER A 32 3.62 -18.61 11.98
CA SER A 32 4.37 -17.63 11.20
C SER A 32 5.88 -17.86 11.36
N PHE A 33 6.60 -17.84 10.25
CA PHE A 33 8.05 -18.03 10.21
C PHE A 33 8.69 -16.95 9.33
N GLU A 34 9.96 -16.65 9.55
CA GLU A 34 10.74 -15.82 8.64
C GLU A 34 10.93 -16.53 7.29
N ARG A 35 10.70 -15.80 6.18
CA ARG A 35 10.81 -16.33 4.81
C ARG A 35 12.10 -17.09 4.58
N LYS A 36 13.26 -16.48 4.88
CA LYS A 36 14.56 -17.11 4.63
C LYS A 36 14.71 -18.40 5.43
N ALA A 37 14.33 -18.35 6.70
CA ALA A 37 14.46 -19.48 7.63
C ALA A 37 13.60 -20.67 7.22
N ILE A 38 12.32 -20.46 6.89
CA ILE A 38 11.42 -21.55 6.53
C ILE A 38 11.76 -22.16 5.16
N LEU A 39 12.17 -21.35 4.18
CA LEU A 39 12.57 -21.86 2.87
C LEU A 39 13.86 -22.71 2.96
N GLN A 40 14.85 -22.25 3.73
CA GLN A 40 16.06 -23.02 3.99
C GLN A 40 15.74 -24.32 4.75
N TRP A 41 14.84 -24.26 5.73
CA TRP A 41 14.39 -25.44 6.46
C TRP A 41 13.76 -26.48 5.54
N ILE A 42 12.79 -26.07 4.69
CA ILE A 42 12.09 -26.94 3.74
C ILE A 42 13.08 -27.60 2.79
N SER A 43 14.07 -26.85 2.30
CA SER A 43 15.12 -27.36 1.41
C SER A 43 16.02 -28.40 2.08
N ASN A 44 16.28 -28.26 3.39
CA ASN A 44 17.22 -29.12 4.12
C ASN A 44 16.53 -30.34 4.77
N HIS A 45 15.23 -30.24 5.09
CA HIS A 45 14.50 -31.22 5.90
C HIS A 45 13.31 -31.83 5.16
N ASN A 46 13.49 -32.07 3.85
CA ASN A 46 12.56 -32.86 3.03
C ASN A 46 11.10 -32.34 3.08
N ASN A 47 10.93 -31.02 2.97
CA ASN A 47 9.61 -30.38 2.93
C ASN A 47 8.74 -30.66 4.16
N THR A 48 9.27 -30.48 5.36
CA THR A 48 8.52 -30.67 6.62
C THR A 48 8.44 -29.38 7.44
N CYS A 49 7.41 -29.24 8.26
CA CYS A 49 7.30 -28.14 9.21
C CYS A 49 8.19 -28.39 10.44
N PRO A 50 8.97 -27.40 10.91
CA PRO A 50 9.85 -27.58 12.08
C PRO A 50 9.07 -27.86 13.38
N MET A 51 7.84 -27.34 13.49
CA MET A 51 7.04 -27.46 14.72
C MET A 51 6.10 -28.66 14.68
N THR A 52 5.33 -28.83 13.60
CA THR A 52 4.32 -29.89 13.51
C THR A 52 4.85 -31.17 12.90
N ARG A 53 6.03 -31.15 12.27
CA ARG A 53 6.60 -32.25 11.48
C ARG A 53 5.71 -32.75 10.34
N GLU A 54 4.70 -31.96 9.98
CA GLU A 54 3.82 -32.26 8.85
C GLU A 54 4.46 -31.87 7.52
N PRO A 55 4.05 -32.51 6.41
CA PRO A 55 4.53 -32.14 5.08
C PRO A 55 4.12 -30.70 4.75
N LEU A 56 5.13 -29.87 4.45
CA LEU A 56 5.02 -28.46 4.17
C LEU A 56 5.70 -28.14 2.84
N THR A 57 4.90 -27.71 1.86
CA THR A 57 5.41 -27.23 0.57
C THR A 57 5.62 -25.72 0.58
N PRO A 58 6.62 -25.20 -0.13
CA PRO A 58 6.85 -23.75 -0.22
C PRO A 58 5.67 -23.03 -0.86
N SER A 59 4.94 -23.69 -1.75
CA SER A 59 3.70 -23.17 -2.37
C SER A 59 2.53 -23.05 -1.39
N GLY A 60 2.57 -23.76 -0.26
CA GLY A 60 1.56 -23.69 0.80
C GLY A 60 1.80 -22.55 1.80
N LEU A 61 2.86 -21.77 1.64
CA LEU A 61 3.17 -20.62 2.48
C LEU A 61 2.49 -19.36 1.94
N VAL A 62 1.84 -18.64 2.84
CA VAL A 62 1.14 -17.38 2.52
C VAL A 62 1.78 -16.25 3.28
N THR A 63 2.08 -15.13 2.61
CA THR A 63 2.63 -13.95 3.29
C THR A 63 1.61 -13.36 4.27
N ASN A 64 2.02 -13.15 5.52
CA ASN A 64 1.19 -12.54 6.55
C ASN A 64 1.42 -11.02 6.61
N ALA A 65 0.75 -10.29 5.70
CA ALA A 65 0.87 -8.84 5.62
C ALA A 65 0.38 -8.12 6.88
N ALA A 66 -0.64 -8.67 7.57
CA ALA A 66 -1.16 -8.08 8.80
C ALA A 66 -0.12 -8.15 9.94
N LEU A 67 0.51 -9.31 10.12
CA LEU A 67 1.59 -9.46 11.11
C LEU A 67 2.79 -8.59 10.75
N LYS A 68 3.16 -8.52 9.47
CA LYS A 68 4.23 -7.64 8.99
C LYS A 68 3.98 -6.17 9.36
N GLY A 69 2.76 -5.68 9.15
CA GLY A 69 2.38 -4.31 9.53
C GLY A 69 2.46 -4.05 11.04
N ARG A 70 2.06 -5.03 11.86
CA ARG A 70 2.13 -4.95 13.33
C ARG A 70 3.58 -4.94 13.82
N ILE A 71 4.42 -5.81 13.28
CA ILE A 71 5.86 -5.85 13.58
C ILE A 71 6.48 -4.51 13.21
N GLN A 72 6.23 -4.00 12.01
CA GLN A 72 6.78 -2.74 11.55
C GLN A 72 6.34 -1.54 12.43
N ALA A 73 5.08 -1.49 12.85
CA ALA A 73 4.61 -0.46 13.78
C ALA A 73 5.33 -0.55 15.13
N TRP A 74 5.53 -1.77 15.64
CA TRP A 74 6.27 -2.00 16.88
C TRP A 74 7.73 -1.58 16.76
N LEU A 75 8.42 -1.92 15.66
CA LEU A 75 9.82 -1.52 15.44
C LEU A 75 9.99 0.01 15.42
N GLN A 76 9.04 0.72 14.81
CA GLN A 76 9.06 2.19 14.76
C GLN A 76 8.87 2.84 16.13
N GLU A 77 8.06 2.24 16.99
CA GLU A 77 7.81 2.74 18.34
C GLU A 77 8.97 2.43 19.30
N ASN A 78 9.66 1.31 19.08
CA ASN A 78 10.71 0.80 19.96
C ASN A 78 12.14 1.07 19.46
N GLY A 79 12.31 1.71 18.29
CA GLY A 79 13.62 2.10 17.74
C GLY A 79 14.52 0.91 17.36
N GLN A 80 13.97 -0.31 17.27
CA GLN A 80 14.71 -1.48 16.80
C GLN A 80 14.63 -1.54 15.27
N GLU A 81 15.18 -0.54 14.58
CA GLU A 81 15.62 -0.80 13.21
C GLU A 81 16.77 -1.80 13.36
N ALA A 82 16.64 -3.00 12.80
CA ALA A 82 17.73 -3.94 12.78
C ALA A 82 18.83 -3.34 11.90
N GLU A 83 19.67 -2.51 12.50
CA GLU A 83 20.82 -1.86 11.89
C GLU A 83 21.71 -2.96 11.31
N MET A 84 21.55 -3.21 10.02
CA MET A 84 22.54 -3.87 9.19
C MET A 84 23.19 -2.76 8.38
N SER A 85 24.34 -2.34 8.86
CA SER A 85 25.34 -1.56 8.15
C SER A 85 25.65 -2.17 6.78
N ASP A 86 25.52 -1.38 5.71
CA ASP A 86 26.52 -1.31 4.63
C ASP A 86 26.28 -0.04 3.78
N ASP A 87 27.28 0.82 3.77
CA ASP A 87 27.58 1.94 2.87
C ASP A 87 26.44 2.67 2.12
N GLY A 88 26.15 3.87 2.65
CA GLY A 88 25.78 5.10 1.92
C GLY A 88 25.00 5.00 0.61
N ASP A 89 23.68 5.13 0.68
CA ASP A 89 22.98 6.26 0.04
C ASP A 89 21.62 6.46 0.72
N SER A 90 21.18 7.71 0.78
CA SER A 90 20.06 8.14 1.60
C SER A 90 18.73 7.79 0.95
N ILE A 91 17.84 7.06 1.63
CA ILE A 91 16.40 7.28 1.46
C ILE A 91 15.72 7.24 2.83
N PRO A 92 15.19 8.37 3.33
CA PRO A 92 14.37 8.35 4.53
C PRO A 92 13.04 7.69 4.16
N PHE A 93 12.81 6.45 4.60
CA PHE A 93 11.47 5.87 4.59
C PHE A 93 10.67 6.50 5.73
N THR A 94 10.29 7.77 5.55
CA THR A 94 9.44 8.48 6.49
C THR A 94 8.08 7.80 6.49
N THR A 95 7.74 7.15 7.60
CA THR A 95 6.35 6.83 7.92
C THR A 95 5.54 8.14 7.98
N LYS A 96 4.34 8.09 7.37
CA LYS A 96 3.23 9.07 7.31
C LYS A 96 3.29 10.09 6.17
N GLN A 97 2.37 9.92 5.21
CA GLN A 97 1.19 10.79 5.18
C GLN A 97 0.05 10.13 4.38
N LYS A 98 -0.91 9.58 5.11
CA LYS A 98 -2.32 9.61 4.74
C LYS A 98 -2.73 11.08 4.56
N ASN A 99 -2.63 11.61 3.34
CA ASN A 99 -3.41 12.75 2.93
C ASN A 99 -4.51 12.20 2.01
N LEU A 100 -5.67 11.96 2.61
CA LEU A 100 -6.89 11.55 1.94
C LEU A 100 -7.94 12.66 2.11
N ASP A 101 -7.52 13.92 1.90
CA ASP A 101 -8.42 15.07 1.95
C ASP A 101 -8.17 15.93 0.71
N GLY A 102 -8.77 15.57 -0.43
CA GLY A 102 -8.62 16.40 -1.63
C GLY A 102 -9.29 15.97 -2.94
N VAL A 103 -9.90 14.79 -3.06
CA VAL A 103 -10.60 14.37 -4.31
C VAL A 103 -12.08 14.08 -4.04
N PHE A 104 -12.71 14.93 -3.24
CA PHE A 104 -14.17 14.95 -3.10
C PHE A 104 -14.69 16.38 -2.92
N ALA A 105 -14.41 17.27 -3.88
CA ALA A 105 -15.19 18.51 -4.07
C ALA A 105 -14.71 19.31 -5.29
N THR A 106 -15.02 18.86 -6.51
CA THR A 106 -15.45 19.77 -7.59
C THR A 106 -16.55 19.07 -8.38
N PHE A 107 -17.66 18.83 -7.68
CA PHE A 107 -18.97 18.85 -8.30
C PHE A 107 -19.23 20.27 -8.80
N THR A 108 -18.64 20.62 -9.95
CA THR A 108 -19.00 21.84 -10.69
C THR A 108 -19.00 21.51 -12.17
N ALA A 109 -20.20 21.19 -12.63
CA ALA A 109 -20.75 21.46 -13.96
C ALA A 109 -19.79 21.50 -15.17
N SER A 110 -20.02 20.52 -16.06
CA SER A 110 -20.17 20.77 -17.50
C SER A 110 -18.97 21.35 -18.25
N SER A 111 -18.04 20.49 -18.66
CA SER A 111 -17.14 20.74 -19.79
C SER A 111 -17.14 19.60 -20.83
N ALA A 112 -18.20 18.78 -20.84
CA ALA A 112 -18.50 17.94 -21.98
C ALA A 112 -19.22 18.77 -23.05
N GLN A 113 -18.46 19.46 -23.90
CA GLN A 113 -18.70 19.58 -25.35
C GLN A 113 -17.82 20.68 -25.99
N THR A 114 -16.50 20.47 -26.02
CA THR A 114 -15.65 21.12 -27.03
C THR A 114 -15.58 20.21 -28.27
N LEU A 115 -16.69 20.12 -29.01
CA LEU A 115 -16.73 19.59 -30.37
C LEU A 115 -17.10 20.73 -31.33
N LEU A 116 -16.16 21.66 -31.52
CA LEU A 116 -16.16 22.60 -32.64
C LEU A 116 -15.78 21.84 -33.92
N ARG A 117 -16.74 21.07 -34.45
CA ARG A 117 -16.66 20.43 -35.77
C ARG A 117 -17.70 21.10 -36.67
N GLN A 118 -17.24 22.15 -37.35
CA GLN A 118 -17.71 22.66 -38.65
C GLN A 118 -19.21 22.53 -38.98
N ALA A 119 -19.93 23.66 -38.91
CA ALA A 119 -21.18 23.85 -39.66
C ALA A 119 -21.27 25.31 -40.16
N SER A 120 -20.30 25.69 -40.99
CA SER A 120 -20.49 26.74 -41.99
C SER A 120 -21.57 26.27 -42.97
N HIS A 121 -22.52 27.15 -43.29
CA HIS A 121 -23.69 26.95 -44.15
C HIS A 121 -24.91 26.30 -43.47
N HIS A 122 -25.80 27.11 -42.86
CA HIS A 122 -27.24 27.13 -43.25
C HIS A 122 -28.11 28.16 -42.49
N ARG A 123 -27.76 28.65 -41.30
CA ARG A 123 -28.69 29.52 -40.52
C ARG A 123 -28.42 31.03 -40.58
N ARG A 124 -28.03 31.56 -41.74
CA ARG A 124 -28.00 33.02 -42.03
C ARG A 124 -29.24 33.51 -42.78
N ARG A 125 -30.47 33.08 -42.42
CA ARG A 125 -31.67 33.56 -43.13
C ARG A 125 -32.92 33.95 -42.31
N VAL A 126 -32.89 33.99 -40.98
CA VAL A 126 -34.14 34.35 -40.25
C VAL A 126 -34.01 35.43 -39.17
N LYS A 127 -32.81 35.91 -38.79
CA LYS A 127 -32.69 37.01 -37.80
C LYS A 127 -32.10 38.33 -38.32
N THR A 128 -32.27 38.60 -39.61
CA THR A 128 -32.21 39.96 -40.19
C THR A 128 -33.61 40.53 -40.36
N ARG A 129 -34.37 40.73 -39.27
CA ARG A 129 -35.59 41.55 -39.30
C ARG A 129 -36.02 42.18 -37.97
N GLU A 130 -35.19 42.19 -36.94
CA GLU A 130 -35.52 42.89 -35.68
C GLU A 130 -34.49 43.90 -35.19
N SER A 131 -33.38 44.11 -35.92
CA SER A 131 -32.47 45.26 -35.67
C SER A 131 -32.98 46.59 -36.24
N ARG A 132 -34.24 46.67 -36.68
CA ARG A 132 -34.86 47.92 -37.15
C ARG A 132 -35.91 48.50 -36.20
N ASN A 133 -36.19 47.88 -35.05
CA ASN A 133 -37.22 48.38 -34.12
C ASN A 133 -36.66 49.03 -32.84
N CYS A 134 -35.34 49.01 -32.60
CA CYS A 134 -34.68 49.82 -31.56
C CYS A 134 -34.14 51.17 -32.09
N ARG A 135 -34.79 51.75 -33.11
CA ARG A 135 -34.59 53.16 -33.54
C ARG A 135 -35.88 53.99 -33.46
N ARG A 136 -36.87 53.49 -32.71
CA ARG A 136 -38.17 54.14 -32.47
C ARG A 136 -38.55 54.05 -30.99
N GLN A 137 -37.61 54.33 -30.10
CA GLN A 137 -37.97 54.75 -28.75
C GLN A 137 -37.45 56.17 -28.59
N ASN A 138 -38.34 57.03 -28.10
CA ASN A 138 -38.05 58.36 -27.56
C ASN A 138 -38.02 59.51 -28.57
#